data_AF-A0A661ZLT3-F1
#
_entry.id   AF-A0A661ZLT3-F1
#
_cell.length_a   1.000
_cell.length_b   1.000
_cell.length_c   1.000
_cell.angle_alpha   90.00
_cell.angle_beta   90.00
_cell.angle_gamma   90.00
#
_symmetry.space_group_name_H-M   'P 1'
#
loop_
_entity.id
_entity.type
_entity.pdbx_description
1 polymer ?
#
loop_
_entity_poly.entity_id
_entity_poly.type
_entity_poly.pdbx_seq_one_letter_code
_entity_poly.pdbx_strand_id
1 'polypeptide(L)' 'IKLVDRETGESSYALVQELRGKFTAFFWQTFARLFGYNLKIKYDPLGEDKDIENIVVMIEQGLI' A
#
# COMPACT_ATOMS: atom_id res chain seq x y z
N ILE A 1 0.07 -0.46 -2.70
CA ILE A 1 0.29 0.37 -1.49
C ILE A 1 -0.82 0.11 -0.48
N LYS A 2 -2.10 0.32 -0.83
CA LYS A 2 -3.23 0.00 0.03
C LYS A 2 -3.26 -1.45 0.55
N LEU A 3 -3.04 -2.45 -0.31
CA LEU A 3 -2.90 -3.85 0.15
C LEU A 3 -1.65 -4.09 1.02
N VAL A 4 -0.58 -3.29 0.84
CA VAL A 4 0.60 -3.38 1.72
C VAL A 4 0.25 -2.79 3.10
N ASP A 5 -0.45 -1.67 3.13
CA ASP A 5 -1.01 -1.06 4.34
C ASP A 5 -1.99 -2.03 5.06
N ARG A 6 -2.81 -2.80 4.32
CA ARG A 6 -3.65 -3.89 4.87
C ARG A 6 -2.82 -4.95 5.59
N GLU A 7 -1.80 -5.48 4.92
CA GLU A 7 -0.99 -6.59 5.45
C GLU A 7 -0.05 -6.16 6.59
N THR A 8 0.48 -4.93 6.54
CA THR A 8 1.50 -4.47 7.51
C THR A 8 0.95 -3.54 8.57
N GLY A 9 -0.30 -3.09 8.47
CA GLY A 9 -0.93 -2.12 9.39
C GLY A 9 -0.27 -0.74 9.41
N GLU A 10 0.71 -0.52 8.54
CA GLU A 10 1.64 0.60 8.57
C GLU A 10 1.79 1.16 7.15
N SER A 11 1.08 2.25 6.86
CA SER A 11 1.28 2.96 5.61
C SER A 11 2.73 3.46 5.54
N SER A 12 3.49 3.05 4.53
CA SER A 12 4.86 3.53 4.25
C SER A 12 6.00 3.02 5.15
N TYR A 13 5.77 2.24 6.21
CA TYR A 13 6.85 1.81 7.12
C TYR A 13 7.85 0.82 6.50
N ALA A 14 7.39 -0.08 5.63
CA ALA A 14 8.28 -0.99 4.88
C ALA A 14 9.14 -0.23 3.84
N LEU A 15 8.61 0.88 3.31
CA LEU A 15 9.32 1.76 2.38
C LEU A 15 10.47 2.52 3.08
N VAL A 16 10.33 2.78 4.38
CA VAL A 16 11.38 3.34 5.26
C VAL A 16 12.48 2.30 5.57
N GLN A 17 12.20 1.00 5.52
CA GLN A 17 13.24 -0.04 5.66
C GLN A 17 14.12 -0.18 4.41
N GLU A 18 13.53 -0.08 3.21
CA GLU A 18 14.24 -0.26 1.93
C GLU A 18 15.14 0.94 1.55
N LEU A 19 14.79 2.15 2.00
CA LEU A 19 15.61 3.38 1.83
C LEU A 19 16.97 3.33 2.56
N ARG A 20 17.21 2.34 3.44
CA ARG A 20 18.48 2.19 4.15
C ARG A 20 19.65 1.72 3.28
N GLY A 21 19.47 1.45 1.98
CA GLY A 21 20.60 1.02 1.14
C GLY A 21 20.43 1.18 -0.37
N LYS A 22 20.79 2.36 -0.90
CA LYS A 22 21.26 2.61 -2.29
C LYS A 22 20.25 2.60 -3.47
N PHE A 23 19.09 3.26 -3.38
CA PHE A 23 18.29 3.58 -4.58
C PHE A 23 17.94 5.09 -4.74
N THR A 24 18.83 5.73 -5.50
CA THR A 24 18.71 6.82 -6.49
C THR A 24 17.59 7.88 -6.42
N ALA A 25 17.98 9.13 -6.71
CA ALA A 25 17.10 10.31 -6.88
C ALA A 25 15.92 10.13 -7.87
N PHE A 26 16.01 9.15 -8.78
CA PHE A 26 14.92 8.73 -9.65
C PHE A 26 13.70 8.20 -8.88
N PHE A 27 13.94 7.54 -7.75
CA PHE A 27 12.90 7.08 -6.84
C PHE A 27 12.17 8.28 -6.23
N TRP A 28 12.87 9.27 -5.68
CA TRP A 28 12.28 10.48 -5.12
C TRP A 28 11.45 11.30 -6.13
N GLN A 29 11.85 11.36 -7.41
CA GLN A 29 11.05 11.99 -8.46
C GLN A 29 9.76 11.22 -8.77
N THR A 30 9.85 9.89 -8.86
CA THR A 30 8.69 9.01 -9.09
C THR A 30 7.74 9.08 -7.89
N PHE A 31 8.30 9.11 -6.69
CA PHE A 31 7.58 9.24 -5.44
C PHE A 31 6.89 10.59 -5.33
N ALA A 32 7.55 11.72 -5.58
CA ALA A 32 6.93 13.06 -5.52
C ALA A 32 5.72 13.19 -6.47
N ARG A 33 5.79 12.57 -7.65
CA ARG A 33 4.66 12.53 -8.60
C ARG A 33 3.50 11.67 -8.10
N LEU A 34 3.79 10.56 -7.41
CA LEU A 34 2.77 9.69 -6.80
C LEU A 34 2.23 10.26 -5.47
N PHE A 35 3.05 10.98 -4.70
CA PHE A 35 2.83 11.37 -3.30
C PHE A 35 2.11 12.71 -3.14
N GLY A 36 2.02 13.53 -4.19
CA GLY A 36 1.23 14.77 -4.17
C GLY A 36 -0.27 14.54 -3.95
N TYR A 37 -0.80 13.35 -4.30
CA TYR A 37 -2.25 13.06 -4.23
C TYR A 37 -2.61 11.73 -3.52
N ASN A 38 -1.81 10.66 -3.58
CA ASN A 38 -2.25 9.32 -3.16
C ASN A 38 -1.87 8.88 -1.73
N LEU A 39 -1.11 9.71 -1.01
CA LEU A 39 -0.40 9.27 0.20
C LEU A 39 -1.21 9.25 1.49
N LYS A 40 -2.30 10.03 1.53
CA LYS A 40 -3.12 10.18 2.74
C LYS A 40 -4.25 9.14 2.81
N ILE A 41 -4.40 8.32 1.77
CA ILE A 41 -5.51 7.38 1.66
C ILE A 41 -5.03 6.05 2.23
N LYS A 42 -5.51 5.75 3.44
CA LYS A 42 -5.33 4.44 4.08
C LYS A 42 -6.18 3.40 3.39
N TYR A 43 -5.83 2.13 3.59
CA TYR A 43 -6.74 1.05 3.24
C TYR A 43 -8.02 1.12 4.09
N ASP A 44 -9.17 1.17 3.42
CA ASP A 44 -10.48 1.22 4.06
C ASP A 44 -11.31 -0.02 3.68
N PRO A 45 -11.19 -1.12 4.44
CA PRO A 45 -11.88 -2.38 4.13
C PRO A 45 -13.40 -2.29 4.29
N LEU A 46 -13.92 -1.23 4.92
CA LEU A 46 -15.36 -1.04 5.14
C LEU A 46 -15.98 -0.01 4.21
N GLY A 47 -15.16 0.88 3.64
CA GLY A 47 -15.57 1.90 2.67
C GLY A 47 -15.03 1.63 1.27
N GLU A 48 -14.13 2.49 0.80
CA GLU A 48 -13.73 2.52 -0.61
C GLU A 48 -13.05 1.23 -1.11
N ASP A 49 -12.46 0.43 -0.21
CA ASP A 49 -11.73 -0.78 -0.57
C ASP A 49 -12.48 -2.08 -0.21
N LYS A 50 -13.77 -2.00 0.12
CA LYS A 50 -14.59 -3.14 0.55
C LYS A 50 -14.64 -4.30 -0.45
N ASP A 51 -14.78 -4.01 -1.74
CA ASP A 51 -14.84 -5.05 -2.75
C ASP A 51 -13.51 -5.78 -2.90
N ILE A 52 -12.40 -5.05 -2.71
CA ILE A 52 -11.06 -5.61 -2.68
C ILE A 52 -10.91 -6.52 -1.45
N GLU A 53 -11.37 -6.07 -0.27
CA GLU A 53 -11.33 -6.87 0.96
C GLU A 53 -12.11 -8.18 0.80
N ASN A 54 -13.31 -8.13 0.21
CA ASN A 54 -14.12 -9.33 -0.04
C ASN A 54 -13.38 -10.35 -0.91
N ILE A 55 -12.73 -9.90 -1.99
CA ILE A 55 -11.95 -10.78 -2.88
C ILE A 55 -10.77 -11.40 -2.11
N VAL A 56 -10.06 -10.60 -1.32
CA VAL A 56 -8.91 -11.08 -0.55
C VAL A 56 -9.35 -12.13 0.48
N VAL A 57 -10.43 -11.88 1.21
CA VAL A 57 -11.00 -12.85 2.17
C VAL A 57 -11.44 -14.14 1.48
N MET A 58 -12.05 -14.06 0.29
CA MET A 58 -12.44 -15.26 -0.47
C MET A 58 -11.23 -16.10 -0.88
N ILE A 59 -10.14 -15.46 -1.30
CA ILE A 59 -8.87 -16.14 -1.62
C ILE A 59 -8.26 -16.78 -0.36
N GLU A 60 -8.22 -16.06 0.77
CA GLU A 60 -7.71 -16.58 2.06
C GLU A 60 -8.52 -17.78 2.56
N GLN A 61 -9.81 -17.82 2.25
CA GLN A 61 -10.72 -18.93 2.56
C GLN A 61 -10.68 -20.07 1.54
N GLY A 62 -9.93 -19.94 0.44
CA GLY A 62 -9.85 -20.94 -0.63
C GLY A 62 -11.16 -21.12 -1.40
N LEU A 63 -12.02 -20.10 -1.41
CA LEU A 63 -13.31 -20.12 -2.12
C LEU A 63 -13.14 -19.88 -3.62
N ILE A 64 -12.03 -19.28 -4.03
CA ILE A 64 -11.61 -19.03 -5.41
C ILE A 64 -10.10 -19.17 -5.56
#